data_AF-A0A2T4IF44-F1
#
_entry.id   AF-A0A2T4IF44-F1
#
_cell.length_a   1.000
_cell.length_b   1.000
_cell.length_c   1.000
_cell.angle_alpha   90.00
_cell.angle_beta   90.00
_cell.angle_gamma   90.00
#
_symmetry.space_group_name_H-M   'P 1'
#
loop_
_entity.id
_entity.type
_entity.pdbx_description
1 polymer ?
#
loop_
_entity_poly.entity_id
_entity_poly.type
_entity_poly.pdbx_seq_one_letter_code
_entity_poly.pdbx_strand_id
1 'polypeptide(L)'
;MFGTKPGEHYHAAVKRLQKAEEKHRQALGRLADSLASRSPDKVTAERRECEQTERTLQEVLQEAFAAHRAYWAQRRDKIADQLEEVARVLAEYNALARLAGDLSVNPALQRLQQFALSGVTANNLLTQESLIDEAGVPQEPPDSALLEDEFGSWRGANR
;
A
#
# COMPACT_ATOMS: atom_id res chain seq x y z
N MET A 1 2.90 25.79 -10.63
CA MET A 1 2.61 25.29 -9.28
C MET A 1 3.55 24.13 -9.01
N PHE A 2 4.52 24.29 -8.11
CA PHE A 2 5.37 23.19 -7.67
C PHE A 2 4.58 22.33 -6.69
N GLY A 3 3.73 21.44 -7.23
CA GLY A 3 3.08 20.42 -6.42
C GLY A 3 4.14 19.47 -5.88
N THR A 4 4.14 19.24 -4.57
CA THR A 4 5.00 18.26 -3.88
C THR A 4 5.08 16.95 -4.68
N LYS A 5 6.28 16.39 -4.80
CA LYS A 5 6.45 15.16 -5.57
C LYS A 5 5.60 14.05 -4.92
N PRO A 6 4.90 13.21 -5.69
CA PRO A 6 3.97 12.20 -5.16
C PRO A 6 4.61 11.27 -4.12
N GLY A 7 5.90 10.94 -4.29
CA GLY A 7 6.66 10.16 -3.31
C GLY A 7 6.82 10.91 -1.98
N GLU A 8 7.09 12.22 -2.01
CA GLU A 8 7.14 13.05 -0.79
C GLU A 8 5.78 13.09 -0.08
N HIS A 9 4.69 13.13 -0.86
CA HIS A 9 3.33 13.08 -0.31
C HIS A 9 3.03 11.73 0.37
N TYR A 10 3.43 10.61 -0.26
CA TYR A 10 3.35 9.29 0.37
C TYR A 10 4.14 9.22 1.67
N HIS A 11 5.41 9.63 1.66
CA HIS A 11 6.26 9.60 2.86
C HIS A 11 5.73 10.51 3.97
N ALA A 12 5.14 11.64 3.62
CA ALA A 12 4.47 12.51 4.59
C ALA A 12 3.23 11.83 5.20
N ALA A 13 2.43 11.13 4.40
CA ALA A 13 1.26 10.39 4.88
C ALA A 13 1.66 9.22 5.79
N VAL A 14 2.67 8.43 5.43
CA VAL A 14 3.21 7.35 6.29
C VAL A 14 3.75 7.89 7.62
N LYS A 15 4.46 9.03 7.60
CA LYS A 15 4.91 9.68 8.84
C LYS A 15 3.75 10.14 9.72
N ARG A 16 2.63 10.58 9.14
CA ARG A 16 1.42 10.91 9.91
C ARG A 16 0.79 9.64 10.48
N LEU A 17 0.75 8.56 9.71
CA LEU A 17 0.22 7.27 10.14
C LEU A 17 0.96 6.75 11.38
N GLN A 18 2.29 6.70 11.31
CA GLN A 18 3.14 6.30 12.46
C GLN A 18 2.89 7.17 13.71
N LYS A 19 2.70 8.48 13.53
CA LYS A 19 2.37 9.38 14.64
C LYS A 19 0.98 9.12 15.22
N ALA A 20 0.01 8.79 14.37
CA ALA A 20 -1.35 8.47 14.81
C ALA A 20 -1.37 7.13 15.57
N GLU A 21 -0.61 6.14 15.11
CA GLU A 21 -0.46 4.85 15.80
C GLU A 21 0.14 5.02 17.19
N GLU A 22 1.25 5.77 17.29
CA GLU A 22 1.89 6.03 18.57
C GLU A 22 0.96 6.77 19.53
N LYS A 23 0.20 7.75 19.02
CA LYS A 23 -0.79 8.47 19.82
C LYS A 23 -1.93 7.55 20.30
N HIS A 24 -2.41 6.64 19.45
CA HIS A 24 -3.46 5.70 19.83
C HIS A 24 -2.96 4.69 20.86
N ARG A 25 -1.75 4.15 20.69
CA ARG A 25 -1.08 3.28 21.66
C ARG A 25 -0.93 3.95 23.03
N GLN A 26 -0.54 5.23 23.06
CA GLN A 26 -0.47 6.01 24.30
C GLN A 26 -1.84 6.25 24.95
N ALA A 27 -2.92 6.40 24.17
CA ALA A 27 -4.27 6.49 24.69
C ALA A 27 -4.72 5.17 25.32
N LEU A 28 -4.46 4.04 24.66
CA LEU A 28 -4.73 2.70 25.19
C LEU A 28 -3.96 2.41 26.47
N GLY A 29 -2.67 2.77 26.52
CA GLY A 29 -1.85 2.66 27.72
C GLY A 29 -2.42 3.44 28.91
N ARG A 30 -2.82 4.71 28.69
CA ARG A 30 -3.45 5.53 29.74
C ARG A 30 -4.77 4.95 30.24
N LEU A 31 -5.60 4.44 29.33
CA LEU A 31 -6.85 3.76 29.71
C LEU A 31 -6.58 2.51 30.55
N ALA A 32 -5.58 1.70 30.16
CA ALA A 32 -5.18 0.52 30.92
C ALA A 32 -4.69 0.88 32.34
N ASP A 33 -3.88 1.94 32.45
CA ASP A 33 -3.36 2.44 33.73
C ASP A 33 -4.48 2.90 34.66
N SER A 34 -5.45 3.69 34.16
CA SER A 34 -6.57 4.17 34.97
C SER A 34 -7.55 3.08 35.39
N LEU A 35 -7.69 2.03 34.58
CA LEU A 35 -8.43 0.82 34.95
C LEU A 35 -7.71 0.05 36.06
N ALA A 36 -6.39 -0.14 35.92
CA ALA A 36 -5.55 -0.79 36.93
C ALA A 36 -5.54 0.00 38.26
N SER A 37 -5.49 1.33 38.20
CA SER A 37 -5.52 2.21 39.36
C SER A 37 -6.92 2.45 39.93
N ARG A 38 -7.96 1.79 39.38
CA ARG A 38 -9.37 1.91 39.79
C ARG A 38 -9.80 3.37 39.92
N SER A 39 -9.47 4.19 38.92
CA SER A 39 -9.77 5.62 38.88
C SER A 39 -10.96 5.89 37.94
N PRO A 40 -12.21 5.57 38.33
CA PRO A 40 -13.38 5.58 37.44
C PRO A 40 -13.65 6.96 36.84
N ASP A 41 -13.25 8.01 37.55
CA ASP A 41 -13.42 9.41 37.14
C ASP A 41 -12.65 9.74 35.85
N LYS A 42 -11.55 9.02 35.58
CA LYS A 42 -10.69 9.22 34.39
C LYS A 42 -11.06 8.31 33.22
N VAL A 43 -11.58 7.12 33.50
CA VAL A 43 -11.90 6.09 32.50
C VAL A 43 -12.82 6.61 31.40
N THR A 44 -13.82 7.44 31.76
CA THR A 44 -14.76 7.99 30.75
C THR A 44 -14.06 8.94 29.78
N ALA A 45 -13.14 9.78 30.28
CA ALA A 45 -12.40 10.73 29.46
C ALA A 45 -11.40 10.01 28.55
N GLU A 46 -10.69 9.03 29.10
CA GLU A 46 -9.68 8.24 28.35
C GLU A 46 -10.32 7.35 27.29
N ARG A 47 -11.52 6.79 27.53
CA ARG A 47 -12.27 6.07 26.48
C ARG A 47 -12.62 6.96 25.30
N ARG A 48 -13.05 8.20 25.56
CA ARG A 48 -13.31 9.18 24.48
C ARG A 48 -12.04 9.55 23.74
N GLU A 49 -10.91 9.63 24.44
CA GLU A 49 -9.61 9.85 23.81
C GLU A 49 -9.18 8.65 22.94
N CYS A 50 -9.39 7.42 23.40
CA CYS A 50 -9.18 6.21 22.59
C CYS A 50 -10.05 6.20 21.34
N GLU A 51 -11.35 6.52 21.46
CA GLU A 51 -12.27 6.62 20.32
C GLU A 51 -11.80 7.68 19.31
N GLN A 52 -11.43 8.87 19.79
CA GLN A 52 -10.97 9.95 18.93
C GLN A 52 -9.64 9.61 18.23
N THR A 53 -8.72 8.98 18.94
CA THR A 53 -7.42 8.58 18.38
C THR A 53 -7.56 7.41 17.40
N GLU A 54 -8.42 6.43 17.67
CA GLU A 54 -8.76 5.34 16.75
C GLU A 54 -9.35 5.90 15.44
N ARG A 55 -10.31 6.81 15.53
CA ARG A 55 -10.90 7.47 14.36
C ARG A 55 -9.85 8.25 13.55
N THR A 56 -8.99 9.00 14.24
CA THR A 56 -7.90 9.74 13.58
C THR A 56 -6.94 8.78 12.88
N LEU A 57 -6.61 7.65 13.51
CA LEU A 57 -5.76 6.62 12.93
C LEU A 57 -6.38 6.02 11.66
N GLN A 58 -7.68 5.72 11.66
CA GLN A 58 -8.39 5.28 10.47
C GLN A 58 -8.36 6.31 9.34
N GLU A 59 -8.63 7.59 9.64
CA GLU A 59 -8.62 8.67 8.65
C GLU A 59 -7.22 8.81 8.01
N VAL A 60 -6.16 8.79 8.82
CA VAL A 60 -4.78 8.90 8.33
C VAL A 60 -4.33 7.66 7.56
N LEU A 61 -4.78 6.47 7.93
CA LEU A 61 -4.53 5.25 7.14
C LEU A 61 -5.13 5.39 5.74
N GLN A 62 -6.37 5.87 5.63
CA GLN A 62 -7.01 6.13 4.33
C GLN A 62 -6.24 7.18 3.50
N GLU A 63 -5.73 8.23 4.13
CA GLU A 63 -4.85 9.20 3.45
C GLU A 63 -3.57 8.56 2.92
N ALA A 64 -2.94 7.67 3.69
CA ALA A 64 -1.74 6.94 3.27
C ALA A 64 -2.03 6.01 2.08
N PHE A 65 -3.16 5.29 2.10
CA PHE A 65 -3.63 4.50 0.96
C PHE A 65 -3.87 5.35 -0.29
N ALA A 66 -4.53 6.50 -0.14
CA ALA A 66 -4.78 7.40 -1.25
C ALA A 66 -3.47 7.95 -1.85
N ALA A 67 -2.52 8.32 -1.01
CA ALA A 67 -1.21 8.80 -1.44
C ALA A 67 -0.39 7.71 -2.17
N HIS A 68 -0.43 6.46 -1.66
CA HIS A 68 0.19 5.30 -2.29
C HIS A 68 -0.39 5.04 -3.69
N ARG A 69 -1.73 4.99 -3.79
CA ARG A 69 -2.42 4.80 -5.07
C ARG A 69 -2.12 5.92 -6.06
N ALA A 70 -2.09 7.17 -5.60
CA ALA A 70 -1.79 8.32 -6.44
C ALA A 70 -0.36 8.25 -6.99
N TYR A 71 0.62 7.85 -6.15
CA TYR A 71 1.99 7.62 -6.57
C TYR A 71 2.08 6.59 -7.71
N TRP A 72 1.49 5.40 -7.51
CA TRP A 72 1.56 4.32 -8.49
C TRP A 72 0.76 4.61 -9.76
N ALA A 73 -0.38 5.29 -9.65
CA ALA A 73 -1.13 5.76 -10.81
C ALA A 73 -0.28 6.70 -11.66
N GLN A 74 0.38 7.68 -11.04
CA GLN A 74 1.24 8.60 -11.78
C GLN A 74 2.48 7.93 -12.35
N ARG A 75 3.07 6.95 -11.64
CA ARG A 75 4.19 6.18 -12.19
C ARG A 75 3.76 5.37 -13.40
N ARG A 76 2.60 4.72 -13.36
CA ARG A 76 2.01 4.03 -14.51
C ARG A 76 1.80 4.99 -15.68
N ASP A 77 1.25 6.18 -15.43
CA ASP A 77 0.98 7.16 -16.48
C ASP A 77 2.29 7.68 -17.11
N LYS A 78 3.38 7.78 -16.34
CA LYS A 78 4.72 8.12 -16.86
C LYS A 78 5.33 7.05 -17.75
N ILE A 79 4.95 5.78 -17.56
CA ILE A 79 5.45 4.66 -18.37
C ILE A 79 4.43 4.21 -19.42
N ALA A 80 3.36 4.98 -19.64
CA ALA A 80 2.23 4.58 -20.48
C ALA A 80 2.66 4.30 -21.92
N ASP A 81 3.52 5.15 -22.49
CA ASP A 81 4.02 4.97 -23.86
C ASP A 81 4.86 3.69 -24.00
N GLN A 82 5.69 3.37 -23.01
CA GLN A 82 6.45 2.11 -22.99
C GLN A 82 5.51 0.90 -22.84
N LEU A 83 4.45 1.01 -22.03
CA LEU A 83 3.44 -0.04 -21.90
C LEU A 83 2.69 -0.27 -23.22
N GLU A 84 2.39 0.80 -23.96
CA GLU A 84 1.78 0.73 -25.28
C GLU A 84 2.70 0.08 -26.31
N GLU A 85 3.99 0.44 -26.31
CA GLU A 85 4.99 -0.18 -27.19
C GLU A 85 5.11 -1.70 -26.92
N VAL A 86 5.18 -2.10 -25.65
CA VAL A 86 5.19 -3.53 -25.28
C VAL A 86 3.92 -4.23 -25.74
N ALA A 87 2.75 -3.60 -25.57
CA ALA A 87 1.49 -4.17 -26.03
C ALA A 87 1.49 -4.38 -27.56
N ARG A 88 2.05 -3.44 -28.32
CA ARG A 88 2.21 -3.55 -29.76
C ARG A 88 3.13 -4.71 -30.15
N VAL A 89 4.29 -4.85 -29.51
CA VAL A 89 5.22 -5.96 -29.78
C VAL A 89 4.55 -7.32 -29.51
N LEU A 90 3.76 -7.44 -28.45
CA LEU A 90 3.01 -8.66 -28.16
C LEU A 90 1.95 -8.95 -29.23
N ALA A 91 1.27 -7.93 -29.74
CA ALA A 91 0.31 -8.07 -30.84
C ALA A 91 1.01 -8.50 -32.15
N GLU A 92 2.16 -7.91 -32.47
CA GLU A 92 2.98 -8.27 -33.63
C GLU A 92 3.49 -9.71 -33.52
N TYR A 93 3.94 -10.14 -32.34
CA TYR A 93 4.31 -11.55 -32.09
C TYR A 93 3.14 -12.49 -32.38
N ASN A 94 1.94 -12.18 -31.85
CA ASN A 94 0.75 -13.00 -32.08
C ASN A 94 0.42 -13.09 -33.58
N ALA A 95 0.57 -12.01 -34.34
CA ALA A 95 0.36 -12.01 -35.79
C ALA A 95 1.38 -12.91 -36.51
N LEU A 96 2.66 -12.80 -36.17
CA LEU A 96 3.72 -13.64 -36.75
C LEU A 96 3.54 -15.13 -36.41
N ALA A 97 3.18 -15.45 -35.16
CA ALA A 97 2.91 -16.82 -34.74
C ALA A 97 1.76 -17.44 -35.54
N ARG A 98 0.69 -16.68 -35.78
CA ARG A 98 -0.43 -17.11 -36.63
C ARG A 98 0.00 -17.37 -38.07
N LEU A 99 0.84 -16.50 -38.64
CA LEU A 99 1.41 -16.73 -39.98
C LEU A 99 2.29 -17.99 -40.03
N ALA A 100 2.94 -18.34 -38.91
CA ALA A 100 3.71 -19.57 -38.76
C ALA A 100 2.85 -20.81 -38.46
N GLY A 101 1.51 -20.69 -38.40
CA GLY A 101 0.58 -21.80 -38.18
C GLY A 101 0.22 -22.08 -36.72
N ASP A 102 0.63 -21.23 -35.78
CA ASP A 102 0.18 -21.31 -34.38
C ASP A 102 -1.27 -20.77 -34.26
N LEU A 103 -2.21 -21.67 -33.96
CA LEU A 103 -3.64 -21.37 -33.82
C LEU A 103 -4.06 -21.18 -32.36
N SER A 104 -3.12 -21.10 -31.43
CA SER A 104 -3.45 -20.82 -30.03
C SER A 104 -4.09 -19.43 -29.87
N VAL A 105 -4.88 -19.26 -28.80
CA VAL A 105 -5.65 -18.03 -28.57
C VAL A 105 -4.73 -16.82 -28.34
N ASN A 106 -3.63 -17.01 -27.60
CA ASN A 106 -2.63 -15.98 -27.30
C ASN A 106 -1.19 -16.58 -27.27
N PRO A 107 -0.55 -16.78 -28.43
CA PRO A 107 0.80 -17.34 -28.53
C PRO A 107 1.85 -16.61 -27.67
N ALA A 108 1.80 -15.27 -27.66
CA ALA A 108 2.72 -14.45 -26.88
C ALA A 108 2.60 -14.73 -25.37
N LEU A 109 1.38 -14.89 -24.87
CA LEU A 109 1.14 -15.16 -23.45
C LEU A 109 1.68 -16.54 -23.05
N GLN A 110 1.46 -17.57 -23.88
CA GLN A 110 2.03 -18.89 -23.66
C GLN A 110 3.56 -18.85 -23.65
N ARG A 111 4.15 -18.07 -24.55
CA ARG A 111 5.62 -17.90 -24.60
C ARG A 111 6.15 -17.20 -23.35
N LEU A 112 5.47 -16.16 -22.87
CA LEU A 112 5.82 -15.48 -21.63
C LEU A 112 5.72 -16.42 -20.41
N GLN A 113 4.70 -17.28 -20.36
CA GLN A 113 4.57 -18.31 -19.32
C GLN A 113 5.73 -19.31 -19.34
N GLN A 114 6.16 -19.77 -20.53
CA GLN A 114 7.34 -20.62 -20.65
C GLN A 114 8.61 -19.94 -20.15
N PHE A 115 8.79 -18.65 -20.47
CA PHE A 115 9.92 -17.88 -19.96
C PHE A 115 9.91 -17.77 -18.43
N ALA A 116 8.74 -17.53 -17.83
CA ALA A 116 8.58 -17.52 -16.38
C ALA A 116 8.96 -18.89 -15.76
N LEU A 117 8.53 -20.00 -16.36
CA LEU A 117 8.91 -21.35 -15.91
C LEU A 117 10.42 -21.61 -16.05
N SER A 118 11.08 -21.00 -17.05
CA SER A 118 12.54 -21.05 -17.21
C SER A 118 13.31 -20.08 -16.29
N GLY A 119 12.62 -19.38 -15.39
CA GLY A 119 13.23 -18.50 -14.38
C GLY A 119 13.30 -17.02 -14.76
N VAL A 120 12.76 -16.63 -15.92
CA VAL A 120 12.65 -15.21 -16.33
C VAL A 120 11.37 -14.64 -15.73
N THR A 121 11.47 -14.12 -14.51
CA THR A 121 10.33 -13.54 -13.77
C THR A 121 10.47 -12.03 -13.64
N ALA A 122 9.34 -11.35 -13.36
CA ALA A 122 9.35 -9.92 -13.08
C ALA A 122 10.34 -9.57 -11.94
N ASN A 123 10.38 -10.38 -10.87
CA ASN A 123 11.27 -10.15 -9.73
C ASN A 123 12.75 -10.18 -10.11
N ASN A 124 13.14 -10.99 -11.10
CA ASN A 124 14.53 -11.10 -11.57
C ASN A 124 14.88 -10.04 -12.62
N LEU A 125 13.88 -9.41 -13.24
CA LEU A 125 14.05 -8.34 -14.24
C LEU A 125 13.99 -6.95 -13.61
N LEU A 126 13.15 -6.77 -12.59
CA LEU A 126 12.96 -5.52 -11.86
C LEU A 126 14.14 -5.15 -10.95
N THR A 127 15.06 -6.08 -10.68
CA THR A 127 16.35 -5.80 -10.02
C THR A 127 17.32 -5.02 -10.91
N GLN A 128 17.03 -4.84 -12.21
CA GLN A 128 17.75 -3.92 -13.08
C GLN A 128 17.27 -2.47 -12.82
N GLU A 129 18.21 -1.62 -12.41
CA GLU A 129 18.02 -0.30 -11.77
C GLU A 129 17.09 0.70 -12.49
N SER A 130 16.72 0.48 -13.75
CA SER A 130 15.90 1.43 -14.53
C SER A 130 14.40 1.42 -14.19
N LEU A 131 13.90 0.37 -13.53
CA LEU A 131 12.48 0.23 -13.16
C LEU A 131 12.22 0.45 -11.66
N ILE A 132 13.27 0.46 -10.85
CA ILE A 132 13.20 0.65 -9.40
C ILE A 132 12.76 2.08 -9.09
N ASP A 133 11.88 2.21 -8.11
CA ASP A 133 11.37 3.48 -7.65
C ASP A 133 12.46 4.32 -6.95
N GLU A 134 12.94 5.38 -7.62
CA GLU A 134 13.85 6.38 -7.04
C GLU A 134 13.30 7.06 -5.78
N ALA A 135 11.98 7.07 -5.59
CA ALA A 135 11.31 7.67 -4.45
C ALA A 135 11.14 6.72 -3.26
N GLY A 136 11.46 5.42 -3.38
CA GLY A 136 11.40 4.46 -2.27
C GLY A 136 10.01 4.19 -1.71
N VAL A 137 8.97 4.27 -2.54
CA VAL A 137 7.58 3.87 -2.23
C VAL A 137 7.44 2.36 -2.41
N PRO A 138 7.02 1.61 -1.37
CA PRO A 138 6.76 0.17 -1.49
C PRO A 138 5.65 -0.16 -2.49
N GLN A 139 5.75 -1.34 -3.11
CA GLN A 139 4.67 -1.87 -3.95
C GLN A 139 3.43 -2.22 -3.12
N GLU A 140 3.66 -2.76 -1.93
CA GLU A 140 2.60 -3.06 -0.96
C GLU A 140 2.00 -1.76 -0.40
N PRO A 141 0.68 -1.70 -0.21
CA PRO A 141 0.04 -0.54 0.39
C PRO A 141 0.40 -0.43 1.88
N PRO A 142 0.29 0.78 2.46
CA PRO A 142 0.47 0.96 3.90
C PRO A 142 -0.62 0.23 4.67
N ASP A 143 -0.24 -0.39 5.79
CA ASP A 143 -1.13 -1.09 6.72
C ASP A 143 -1.06 -0.46 8.12
N SER A 144 -1.84 -0.97 9.06
CA SER A 144 -1.74 -0.63 10.47
C SER A 144 -2.09 -1.84 11.32
N ALA A 145 -1.06 -2.56 11.75
CA ALA A 145 -1.22 -3.72 12.64
C ALA A 145 -1.99 -3.35 13.92
N LEU A 146 -1.84 -2.11 14.40
CA LEU A 146 -2.57 -1.63 15.58
C LEU A 146 -4.09 -1.62 15.38
N LEU A 147 -4.57 -1.25 14.19
CA LEU A 147 -6.00 -1.36 13.86
C LEU A 147 -6.43 -2.80 13.56
N GLU A 148 -5.53 -3.68 13.13
CA GLU A 148 -5.86 -5.09 12.94
C GLU A 148 -6.02 -5.82 14.28
N ASP A 149 -5.13 -5.54 15.23
CA ASP A 149 -5.05 -6.25 16.50
C ASP A 149 -5.92 -5.64 17.61
N GLU A 150 -5.99 -4.30 17.68
CA GLU A 150 -6.52 -3.59 18.86
C GLU A 150 -7.78 -2.78 18.57
N PHE A 151 -8.39 -2.93 17.39
CA PHE A 151 -9.59 -2.17 17.03
C PHE A 151 -10.75 -2.43 18.01
N GLY A 152 -11.25 -1.34 18.59
CA GLY A 152 -12.32 -1.39 19.58
C GLY A 152 -11.92 -2.03 20.92
N SER A 153 -10.64 -2.33 21.16
CA SER A 153 -10.15 -2.94 22.42
C SER A 153 -10.55 -2.14 23.66
N TRP A 154 -10.54 -0.81 23.56
CA TRP A 154 -10.97 0.14 24.58
C TRP A 154 -12.45 0.01 24.99
N ARG A 155 -13.29 -0.64 24.17
CA ARG A 155 -14.72 -0.90 24.47
C ARG A 155 -14.91 -2.07 25.42
N GLY A 156 -14.00 -3.04 25.40
CA GLY A 156 -14.10 -4.31 26.13
C GLY A 156 -13.51 -4.29 27.55
N ALA A 157 -12.77 -3.23 27.91
CA ALA A 157 -11.97 -3.15 29.14
C ALA A 157 -12.79 -3.00 30.45
N ASN A 158 -14.01 -3.55 30.49
CA ASN A 158 -14.94 -3.52 31.62
C ASN A 158 -15.47 -4.92 32.00
N ARG A 159 -14.86 -6.00 31.49
CA ARG A 159 -15.17 -7.38 31.88
C ARG A 159 -14.04 -7.99 32.69
#